data_AF-A0A7S2JXJ2-F1
#
_entry.id   AF-A0A7S2JXJ2-F1
#
_cell.length_a   1.000
_cell.length_b   1.000
_cell.length_c   1.000
_cell.angle_alpha   90.00
_cell.angle_beta   90.00
_cell.angle_gamma   90.00
#
_symmetry.space_group_name_H-M   'P 1'
#
loop_
_entity.id
_entity.type
_entity.pdbx_description
1 polymer ?
#
loop_
_entity_poly.entity_id
_entity_poly.type
_entity_poly.pdbx_seq_one_letter_code
_entity_poly.pdbx_strand_id
1 'polypeptide(L)'
;RRRWIHSVDAAATWAEIKEEIVSRYDQRFAPTPWFIADFRTTVREGGLAQELQDMEAEARRPSSAFRGAAINGFQQNPPDADFPFHQQGLFSTGRYAIGGVFPSDGTHGPVYCLDVAGGQHATELAEAWGGSVLAHGACPQPRSPDLTRDDPPMGGISG
;
A
#
# COMPACT_ATOMS: atom_id res chain seq x y z
N ARG A 1 -3.86 -13.60 -28.62
CA ARG A 1 -3.82 -13.04 -27.25
C ARG A 1 -4.65 -13.94 -26.34
N ARG A 2 -4.10 -14.46 -25.23
CA ARG A 2 -4.87 -15.21 -24.22
C ARG A 2 -5.69 -14.21 -23.39
N ARG A 3 -6.95 -14.52 -23.13
CA ARG A 3 -7.85 -13.68 -22.29
C ARG A 3 -7.68 -13.95 -20.79
N TRP A 4 -6.97 -15.02 -20.43
CA TRP A 4 -6.90 -15.54 -19.08
C TRP A 4 -5.49 -15.46 -18.52
N ILE A 5 -5.39 -15.15 -17.23
CA ILE A 5 -4.18 -15.10 -16.41
C ILE A 5 -4.44 -15.98 -15.18
N HIS A 6 -3.44 -16.71 -14.70
CA HIS A 6 -3.57 -17.39 -13.41
C HIS A 6 -3.32 -16.38 -12.29
N SER A 7 -4.15 -16.40 -11.26
CA SER A 7 -3.98 -15.59 -10.05
C SER A 7 -3.60 -16.47 -8.88
N VAL A 8 -2.70 -15.98 -8.04
CA VAL A 8 -2.35 -16.61 -6.76
C VAL A 8 -2.44 -15.58 -5.65
N ASP A 9 -2.77 -16.06 -4.45
CA ASP A 9 -2.69 -15.28 -3.22
C ASP A 9 -1.44 -15.75 -2.48
N ALA A 10 -0.61 -14.82 -2.01
CA ALA A 10 0.68 -15.14 -1.43
C ALA A 10 0.93 -14.31 -0.16
N ALA A 11 1.20 -15.02 0.94
CA ALA A 11 1.62 -14.44 2.22
C ALA A 11 3.04 -14.95 2.56
N ALA A 12 4.04 -14.44 1.85
CA ALA A 12 5.43 -14.89 1.91
C ALA A 12 6.35 -13.80 1.35
N THR A 13 7.66 -13.99 1.48
CA THR A 13 8.65 -13.14 0.81
C THR A 13 8.68 -13.42 -0.69
N TRP A 14 9.12 -12.46 -1.49
CA TRP A 14 9.31 -12.66 -2.93
C TRP A 14 10.33 -13.76 -3.25
N ALA A 15 11.34 -13.95 -2.40
CA ALA A 15 12.30 -15.02 -2.54
C ALA A 15 11.63 -16.41 -2.46
N GLU A 16 10.81 -16.63 -1.44
CA GLU A 16 10.05 -17.88 -1.26
C GLU A 16 9.06 -18.11 -2.41
N ILE A 17 8.38 -17.04 -2.89
CA ILE A 17 7.48 -17.12 -4.03
C ILE A 17 8.22 -17.53 -5.32
N LYS A 18 9.42 -16.98 -5.56
CA LYS A 18 10.25 -17.41 -6.71
C LYS A 18 10.63 -18.87 -6.61
N GLU A 19 11.04 -19.31 -5.43
CA GLU A 19 11.46 -20.70 -5.19
C GLU A 19 10.30 -21.67 -5.40
N GLU A 20 9.11 -21.38 -4.87
CA GLU A 20 7.99 -22.33 -4.89
C GLU A 20 7.08 -22.21 -6.11
N ILE A 21 6.84 -20.98 -6.59
CA ILE A 21 5.92 -20.72 -7.69
C ILE A 21 6.69 -20.63 -9.00
N VAL A 22 7.62 -19.69 -9.16
CA VAL A 22 8.28 -19.45 -10.46
C VAL A 22 8.96 -20.73 -10.96
N SER A 23 9.74 -21.38 -10.10
CA SER A 23 10.51 -22.57 -10.47
C SER A 23 9.64 -23.73 -11.00
N ARG A 24 8.41 -23.86 -10.48
CA ARG A 24 7.47 -24.94 -10.81
C ARG A 24 6.46 -24.55 -11.87
N TYR A 25 6.08 -23.27 -11.90
CA TYR A 25 5.04 -22.75 -12.77
C TYR A 25 5.48 -22.81 -14.23
N ASP A 26 6.71 -22.39 -14.52
CA ASP A 26 7.25 -22.38 -15.88
C ASP A 26 7.32 -23.80 -16.48
N GLN A 27 7.51 -24.82 -15.64
CA GLN A 27 7.56 -26.22 -16.08
C GLN A 27 6.19 -26.77 -16.49
N ARG A 28 5.10 -26.25 -15.92
CA ARG A 28 3.78 -26.91 -15.98
C ARG A 28 2.67 -26.06 -16.60
N PHE A 29 2.76 -24.75 -16.48
CA PHE A 29 1.68 -23.81 -16.86
C PHE A 29 2.14 -22.77 -17.89
N ALA A 30 3.42 -22.74 -18.24
CA ALA A 30 3.89 -21.93 -19.34
C ALA A 30 3.16 -22.29 -20.66
N PRO A 31 2.91 -21.31 -21.56
CA PRO A 31 3.24 -19.89 -21.43
C PRO A 31 2.05 -19.05 -20.91
N THR A 32 1.14 -19.61 -20.09
CA THR A 32 0.03 -18.80 -19.54
C THR A 32 0.60 -17.81 -18.54
N PRO A 33 0.34 -16.49 -18.67
CA PRO A 33 0.84 -15.54 -17.70
C PRO A 33 0.21 -15.77 -16.33
N TRP A 34 0.86 -15.25 -15.29
CA TRP A 34 0.32 -15.26 -13.93
C TRP A 34 0.60 -13.97 -13.16
N PHE A 35 -0.16 -13.75 -12.10
CA PHE A 35 -0.18 -12.53 -11.30
C PHE A 35 -0.45 -12.88 -9.83
N ILE A 36 0.10 -12.11 -8.89
CA ILE A 36 -0.25 -12.23 -7.47
C ILE A 36 -1.41 -11.28 -7.18
N ALA A 37 -2.62 -11.81 -7.01
CA ALA A 37 -3.81 -11.00 -6.78
C ALA A 37 -3.88 -10.44 -5.35
N ASP A 38 -3.26 -11.13 -4.41
CA ASP A 38 -3.19 -10.76 -3.01
C ASP A 38 -1.78 -10.99 -2.46
N PHE A 39 -0.93 -9.97 -2.52
CA PHE A 39 0.41 -10.01 -1.95
C PHE A 39 0.42 -9.44 -0.54
N ARG A 40 0.72 -10.30 0.43
CA ARG A 40 0.94 -9.97 1.84
C ARG A 40 2.40 -10.23 2.17
N THR A 41 3.20 -9.17 2.24
CA THR A 41 4.60 -9.33 2.60
C THR A 41 4.75 -9.84 4.03
N THR A 42 5.67 -10.77 4.21
CA THR A 42 6.12 -11.25 5.53
C THR A 42 7.45 -10.62 5.94
N VAL A 43 7.99 -9.71 5.11
CA VAL A 43 9.21 -8.98 5.42
C VAL A 43 8.94 -7.98 6.54
N ARG A 44 9.94 -7.79 7.40
CA ARG A 44 9.89 -6.79 8.48
C ARG A 44 10.01 -5.38 7.89
N GLU A 45 9.67 -4.37 8.69
CA GLU A 45 9.69 -2.95 8.29
C GLU A 45 10.94 -2.58 7.46
N GLY A 46 10.72 -1.92 6.31
CA GLY A 46 11.77 -1.39 5.43
C GLY A 46 12.28 -2.33 4.35
N GLY A 47 11.75 -3.56 4.24
CA GLY A 47 12.17 -4.51 3.20
C GLY A 47 11.20 -4.68 2.03
N LEU A 48 9.99 -4.11 2.11
CA LEU A 48 8.99 -4.27 1.06
C LEU A 48 9.41 -3.56 -0.24
N ALA A 49 10.02 -2.37 -0.13
CA ALA A 49 10.44 -1.61 -1.32
C ALA A 49 11.33 -2.45 -2.25
N GLN A 50 12.29 -3.16 -1.68
CA GLN A 50 13.19 -4.05 -2.43
C GLN A 50 12.43 -5.22 -3.07
N GLU A 51 11.49 -5.85 -2.35
CA GLU A 51 10.68 -6.94 -2.92
C GLU A 51 9.88 -6.48 -4.14
N LEU A 52 9.27 -5.31 -4.04
CA LEU A 52 8.47 -4.73 -5.12
C LEU A 52 9.33 -4.35 -6.33
N GLN A 53 10.55 -3.84 -6.11
CA GLN A 53 11.52 -3.60 -7.18
C GLN A 53 11.95 -4.89 -7.87
N ASP A 54 12.20 -5.95 -7.09
CA ASP A 54 12.55 -7.26 -7.63
C ASP A 54 11.41 -7.90 -8.42
N MET A 55 10.16 -7.73 -7.97
CA MET A 55 8.96 -8.17 -8.69
C MET A 55 8.80 -7.43 -10.02
N GLU A 56 9.00 -6.11 -10.03
CA GLU A 56 8.96 -5.29 -11.24
C GLU A 56 10.06 -5.73 -12.23
N ALA A 57 11.28 -5.98 -11.73
CA ALA A 57 12.37 -6.49 -12.54
C ALA A 57 12.05 -7.86 -13.16
N GLU A 58 11.43 -8.77 -12.41
CA GLU A 58 10.99 -10.07 -12.93
C GLU A 58 9.89 -9.92 -13.99
N ALA A 59 8.86 -9.11 -13.72
CA ALA A 59 7.74 -8.90 -14.64
C ALA A 59 8.17 -8.30 -15.99
N ARG A 60 9.27 -7.54 -16.00
CA ARG A 60 9.87 -6.96 -17.22
C ARG A 60 10.72 -7.94 -18.02
N ARG A 61 11.11 -9.09 -17.47
CA ARG A 61 11.95 -10.06 -18.21
C ARG A 61 11.15 -10.64 -19.38
N PRO A 62 11.70 -10.63 -20.61
CA PRO A 62 10.99 -11.16 -21.78
C PRO A 62 10.60 -12.64 -21.65
N SER A 63 11.37 -13.42 -20.89
CA SER A 63 11.13 -14.84 -20.65
C SER A 63 10.12 -15.10 -19.54
N SER A 64 9.78 -14.11 -18.72
CA SER A 64 8.94 -14.33 -17.54
C SER A 64 7.45 -14.40 -17.90
N ALA A 65 6.77 -15.40 -17.35
CA ALA A 65 5.32 -15.50 -17.36
C ALA A 65 4.68 -14.62 -16.27
N PHE A 66 5.46 -14.13 -15.30
CA PHE A 66 4.98 -13.25 -14.24
C PHE A 66 4.60 -11.87 -14.79
N ARG A 67 3.51 -11.30 -14.28
CA ARG A 67 2.97 -10.00 -14.72
C ARG A 67 2.87 -8.95 -13.62
N GLY A 68 3.21 -9.29 -12.38
CA GLY A 68 3.20 -8.37 -11.26
C GLY A 68 2.33 -8.84 -10.10
N ALA A 69 2.09 -7.93 -9.16
CA ALA A 69 1.36 -8.18 -7.93
C ALA A 69 0.43 -7.01 -7.59
N ALA A 70 -0.63 -7.30 -6.84
CA ALA A 70 -1.41 -6.32 -6.11
C ALA A 70 -1.14 -6.51 -4.61
N ILE A 71 -0.79 -5.42 -3.91
CA ILE A 71 -0.60 -5.47 -2.45
C ILE A 71 -1.96 -5.56 -1.76
N ASN A 72 -2.03 -6.42 -0.74
CA ASN A 72 -3.20 -6.53 0.10
C ASN A 72 -3.48 -5.22 0.85
N GLY A 73 -4.74 -4.80 0.83
CA GLY A 73 -5.19 -3.72 1.68
C GLY A 73 -4.66 -2.36 1.24
N PHE A 74 -5.48 -1.59 0.51
CA PHE A 74 -5.15 -0.20 0.26
C PHE A 74 -5.17 0.62 1.57
N GLN A 75 -6.12 0.32 2.45
CA GLN A 75 -6.29 0.98 3.75
C GLN A 75 -6.32 -0.08 4.85
N GLN A 76 -5.65 0.19 5.97
CA GLN A 76 -5.80 -0.60 7.20
C GLN A 76 -7.21 -0.41 7.76
N ASN A 77 -7.87 -1.51 8.12
CA ASN A 77 -9.14 -1.40 8.81
C ASN A 77 -8.94 -0.81 10.22
N PRO A 78 -9.93 -0.08 10.73
CA PRO A 78 -9.91 0.39 12.11
C PRO A 78 -9.81 -0.79 13.09
N PRO A 79 -9.17 -0.61 14.26
CA PRO A 79 -8.94 -1.67 15.25
C PRO A 79 -10.23 -2.29 15.81
N ASP A 80 -11.36 -1.60 15.70
CA ASP A 80 -12.68 -2.06 16.17
C ASP A 80 -13.48 -2.80 15.09
N ALA A 81 -12.92 -3.03 13.90
CA ALA A 81 -13.56 -3.88 12.91
C ALA A 81 -13.48 -5.34 13.40
N ASP A 82 -14.62 -6.02 13.54
CA ASP A 82 -14.77 -7.46 13.87
C ASP A 82 -14.06 -8.43 12.90
N PHE A 83 -13.22 -7.90 12.01
CA PHE A 83 -12.44 -8.67 11.07
C PHE A 83 -11.03 -8.91 11.65
N PRO A 84 -10.65 -10.17 11.94
CA PRO A 84 -9.36 -10.51 12.56
C PRO A 84 -8.16 -10.37 11.61
N PHE A 85 -8.34 -9.77 10.43
CA PHE A 85 -7.34 -9.74 9.35
C PHE A 85 -6.76 -8.35 9.08
N HIS A 86 -6.58 -7.47 10.09
CA HIS A 86 -6.22 -6.09 9.77
C HIS A 86 -5.17 -5.48 10.69
N GLN A 87 -3.91 -5.56 10.24
CA GLN A 87 -2.92 -4.51 10.52
C GLN A 87 -2.07 -4.15 9.29
N GLN A 88 -2.24 -4.84 8.16
CA GLN A 88 -1.47 -4.57 6.95
C GLN A 88 -2.33 -3.78 5.96
N GLY A 89 -1.81 -2.62 5.56
CA GLY A 89 -2.40 -1.78 4.54
C GLY A 89 -1.44 -0.67 4.16
N LEU A 90 -1.54 -0.18 2.93
CA LEU A 90 -0.66 0.89 2.43
C LEU A 90 -0.82 2.14 3.30
N PHE A 91 -2.07 2.54 3.55
CA PHE A 91 -2.43 3.72 4.33
C PHE A 91 -3.21 3.34 5.59
N SER A 92 -3.19 4.17 6.61
CA SER A 92 -4.17 4.09 7.70
C SER A 92 -5.37 4.99 7.45
N THR A 93 -6.41 4.81 8.26
CA THR A 93 -7.56 5.72 8.30
C THR A 93 -7.13 7.03 8.95
N GLY A 94 -7.25 8.14 8.22
CA GLY A 94 -6.96 9.48 8.72
C GLY A 94 -8.13 10.10 9.49
N ARG A 95 -7.91 11.32 10.01
CA ARG A 95 -8.80 11.97 10.98
C ARG A 95 -9.98 12.74 10.39
N TYR A 96 -9.97 13.03 9.09
CA TYR A 96 -10.96 13.89 8.45
C TYR A 96 -11.87 13.09 7.52
N ALA A 97 -13.18 13.15 7.74
CA ALA A 97 -14.16 12.61 6.81
C ALA A 97 -14.39 13.60 5.65
N ILE A 98 -14.39 13.11 4.42
CA ILE A 98 -14.65 13.88 3.20
C ILE A 98 -16.00 13.58 2.57
N GLY A 99 -16.73 12.61 3.11
CA GLY A 99 -18.05 12.24 2.63
C GLY A 99 -18.58 11.00 3.34
N GLY A 100 -19.61 10.39 2.76
CA GLY A 100 -20.16 9.13 3.20
C GLY A 100 -20.53 8.25 2.00
N VAL A 101 -20.46 6.94 2.19
CA VAL A 101 -21.00 5.96 1.26
C VAL A 101 -22.43 5.64 1.67
N PHE A 102 -23.31 5.61 0.67
CA PHE A 102 -24.73 5.33 0.82
C PHE A 102 -25.12 4.18 -0.11
N PRO A 103 -24.78 2.92 0.21
CA PRO A 103 -25.24 1.79 -0.55
C PRO A 103 -26.76 1.64 -0.39
N SER A 104 -27.39 0.97 -1.36
CA SER A 104 -28.85 0.77 -1.40
C SER A 104 -29.38 -0.13 -0.27
N ASP A 105 -28.52 -0.81 0.46
CA ASP A 105 -28.87 -1.66 1.60
C ASP A 105 -29.07 -0.87 2.92
N GLY A 106 -28.91 0.45 2.88
CA GLY A 106 -29.10 1.33 4.04
C GLY A 106 -27.94 1.32 5.03
N THR A 107 -26.81 0.67 4.71
CA THR A 107 -25.59 0.88 5.47
C THR A 107 -25.07 2.30 5.24
N HIS A 108 -24.50 2.90 6.28
CA HIS A 108 -23.92 4.24 6.20
C HIS A 108 -22.53 4.19 6.78
N GLY A 109 -21.54 4.66 6.02
CA GLY A 109 -20.15 4.70 6.45
C GLY A 109 -19.49 6.02 6.03
N PRO A 110 -18.81 6.73 6.94
CA PRO A 110 -17.98 7.86 6.57
C PRO A 110 -16.81 7.43 5.65
N VAL A 111 -16.47 8.27 4.68
CA VAL A 111 -15.25 8.16 3.88
C VAL A 111 -14.21 9.08 4.49
N TYR A 112 -13.11 8.51 4.99
CA TYR A 112 -12.01 9.26 5.60
C TYR A 112 -10.88 9.52 4.61
N CYS A 113 -10.18 10.62 4.85
CA CYS A 113 -8.85 10.82 4.29
C CYS A 113 -7.89 9.74 4.77
N LEU A 114 -6.92 9.41 3.94
CA LEU A 114 -5.87 8.45 4.26
C LEU A 114 -4.73 9.15 5.01
N ASP A 115 -4.09 8.44 5.92
CA ASP A 115 -2.88 8.89 6.61
C ASP A 115 -1.71 7.97 6.25
N VAL A 116 -0.63 8.58 5.78
CA VAL A 116 0.62 7.89 5.42
C VAL A 116 1.38 7.50 6.68
N ALA A 117 1.36 8.33 7.73
CA ALA A 117 2.18 8.14 8.92
C ALA A 117 1.71 6.96 9.78
N GLY A 118 0.44 6.57 9.67
CA GLY A 118 -0.08 5.36 10.32
C GLY A 118 -0.14 4.14 9.39
N GLY A 119 0.08 4.31 8.09
CA GLY A 119 0.18 3.21 7.13
C GLY A 119 1.57 2.57 7.14
N GLN A 120 1.66 1.26 6.88
CA GLN A 120 2.94 0.55 6.93
C GLN A 120 3.74 0.67 5.63
N HIS A 121 3.06 0.74 4.48
CA HIS A 121 3.69 0.37 3.21
C HIS A 121 3.54 1.40 2.08
N ALA A 122 2.77 2.48 2.27
CA ALA A 122 2.58 3.49 1.23
C ALA A 122 3.92 4.09 0.75
N THR A 123 4.82 4.44 1.67
CA THR A 123 6.13 5.03 1.33
C THR A 123 7.01 4.06 0.58
N GLU A 124 7.08 2.80 1.03
CA GLU A 124 7.87 1.74 0.37
C GLU A 124 7.35 1.43 -1.04
N LEU A 125 6.03 1.45 -1.23
CA LEU A 125 5.43 1.27 -2.55
C LEU A 125 5.75 2.44 -3.50
N ALA A 126 5.67 3.68 -3.01
CA ALA A 126 6.05 4.85 -3.79
C ALA A 126 7.55 4.88 -4.13
N GLU A 127 8.41 4.39 -3.23
CA GLU A 127 9.84 4.20 -3.49
C GLU A 127 10.10 3.15 -4.57
N ALA A 128 9.38 2.02 -4.53
CA ALA A 128 9.61 0.91 -5.43
C ALA A 128 9.08 1.13 -6.86
N TRP A 129 7.85 1.62 -6.98
CA TRP A 129 7.15 1.73 -8.27
C TRP A 129 6.94 3.17 -8.74
N GLY A 130 7.39 4.14 -7.94
CA GLY A 130 7.19 5.55 -8.19
C GLY A 130 5.83 6.05 -7.72
N GLY A 131 5.65 7.37 -7.79
CA GLY A 131 4.44 8.05 -7.31
C GLY A 131 4.73 8.99 -6.15
N SER A 132 3.68 9.49 -5.50
CA SER A 132 3.79 10.37 -4.34
C SER A 132 2.71 10.03 -3.33
N VAL A 133 3.12 9.71 -2.11
CA VAL A 133 2.23 9.51 -0.96
C VAL A 133 1.67 10.83 -0.41
N LEU A 134 2.24 11.96 -0.81
CA LEU A 134 1.82 13.30 -0.39
C LEU A 134 0.73 13.89 -1.30
N ALA A 135 0.23 13.14 -2.29
CA ALA A 135 -0.87 13.61 -3.11
C ALA A 135 -2.18 13.64 -2.28
N HIS A 136 -2.89 14.77 -2.31
CA HIS A 136 -4.05 14.97 -1.45
C HIS A 136 -5.40 14.55 -2.06
N GLY A 137 -5.48 14.34 -3.38
CA GLY A 137 -6.73 13.93 -4.03
C GLY A 137 -7.91 14.85 -3.66
N ALA A 138 -9.00 14.26 -3.14
CA ALA A 138 -10.17 14.98 -2.64
C ALA A 138 -10.03 15.46 -1.17
N CYS A 139 -8.95 15.09 -0.50
CA CYS A 139 -8.66 15.54 0.85
C CYS A 139 -8.14 16.98 0.86
N PRO A 140 -8.49 17.77 1.89
CA PRO A 140 -7.90 19.09 2.06
C PRO A 140 -6.37 18.97 2.14
N GLN A 141 -5.66 19.95 1.57
CA GLN A 141 -4.23 20.05 1.82
C GLN A 141 -3.99 20.15 3.34
N PRO A 142 -3.04 19.38 3.89
CA PRO A 142 -2.53 19.62 5.23
C PRO A 142 -2.03 21.05 5.21
N ARG A 143 -2.63 21.90 6.05
CA ARG A 143 -2.09 23.24 6.27
C ARG A 143 -0.67 23.02 6.76
N SER A 144 0.32 23.58 6.06
CA SER A 144 1.69 23.63 6.57
C SER A 144 1.62 24.08 8.03
N PRO A 145 2.32 23.41 8.96
CA PRO A 145 2.45 23.94 10.30
C PRO A 145 3.04 25.34 10.14
N ASP A 146 2.27 26.34 10.57
CA ASP A 146 2.69 27.72 10.58
C ASP A 146 3.88 27.82 11.56
N LEU A 147 5.09 27.71 11.02
CA LEU A 147 6.34 27.84 11.77
C LEU A 147 6.63 29.30 12.16
N THR A 148 5.65 30.20 12.08
CA THR A 148 5.80 31.61 12.46
C THR A 148 4.88 32.00 13.62
N ARG A 149 4.93 31.25 14.73
CA ARG A 149 4.41 31.79 16.00
C ARG A 149 4.96 31.11 17.24
N ASP A 150 6.27 31.27 17.47
CA ASP A 150 6.87 31.15 18.80
C ASP A 150 8.06 32.12 18.91
N ASP A 151 7.78 33.43 18.86
CA ASP A 151 8.68 34.42 19.45
C ASP A 151 8.25 34.63 20.91
N PRO A 152 9.09 34.27 21.90
CA PRO A 152 8.81 34.62 23.29
C PRO A 152 8.93 36.14 23.47
N PRO A 153 8.15 36.76 24.38
CA PRO A 153 8.28 38.18 24.65
C PRO A 153 9.68 38.46 25.22
N MET A 154 10.45 39.28 24.49
CA MET A 154 11.67 39.89 24.99
C MET A 154 11.33 40.70 26.24
N GLY A 155 11.64 40.13 27.41
CA GLY A 155 11.57 40.82 28.69
C GLY A 155 12.48 42.03 28.66
N GLY A 156 11.85 43.22 28.62
CA GLY A 156 12.53 44.49 28.69
C GLY A 156 13.25 44.68 30.02
N ILE A 157 14.51 45.12 29.93
CA ILE A 157 15.31 45.63 31.02
C ILE A 157 14.73 46.98 31.45
N SER A 158 14.46 47.14 32.74
CA SER A 158 14.30 48.41 33.47
C SER A 158 14.39 48.05 34.96
N GLY A 159 15.15 48.66 35.85
CA GLY A 159 16.10 49.77 35.87
C GLY A 159 16.61 49.85 37.31
#